data_AF-A0A7C2W393-F1
#
_entry.id   AF-A0A7C2W393-F1
#
_cell.length_a   1.000
_cell.length_b   1.000
_cell.length_c   1.000
_cell.angle_alpha   90.00
_cell.angle_beta   90.00
_cell.angle_gamma   90.00
#
_symmetry.space_group_name_H-M   'P 1'
#
loop_
_entity.id
_entity.type
_entity.pdbx_description
1 polymer ?
#
loop_
_entity_poly.entity_id
_entity_poly.type
_entity_poly.pdbx_seq_one_letter_code
_entity_poly.pdbx_strand_id
1 'polypeptide(L)'
;MCGATGTQYIFDPYGDIYTCWDAVGIQEEKVGRFVPKLQLNEMHDRWMWRTVAMIDRCMDCPYLFVCMGGCPHYAFERTGKLESPFCNNFPAFFEHQVRMAYRLYKISKSRKIGSAERGLALPRLSPCLPSDPRRGREAEREEKGDVIAIEVPKKAKRMHLIEVPA
;
A
#
# COMPACT_ATOMS: atom_id res chain seq x y z
N MET A 1 -5.37 7.90 -7.45
CA MET A 1 -6.52 6.98 -7.27
C MET A 1 -5.91 5.65 -6.88
N CYS A 2 -6.48 4.90 -5.95
CA CYS A 2 -5.92 3.61 -5.56
C CYS A 2 -6.08 2.59 -6.71
N GLY A 3 -5.10 1.72 -6.92
CA GLY A 3 -5.20 0.66 -7.95
C GLY A 3 -6.40 -0.27 -7.71
N ALA A 4 -6.79 -0.47 -6.46
CA ALA A 4 -7.92 -1.30 -6.05
C ALA A 4 -9.29 -0.83 -6.59
N THR A 5 -9.40 0.42 -7.04
CA THR A 5 -10.66 0.98 -7.59
C THR A 5 -10.70 1.01 -9.12
N GLY A 6 -9.79 0.32 -9.83
CA GLY A 6 -9.85 0.33 -11.31
C GLY A 6 -8.81 -0.48 -12.08
N THR A 7 -7.65 -0.78 -11.51
CA THR A 7 -6.52 -1.34 -12.29
C THR A 7 -5.87 -2.56 -11.63
N GLN A 8 -6.42 -3.04 -10.52
CA GLN A 8 -5.81 -4.10 -9.73
C GLN A 8 -6.80 -5.22 -9.44
N TYR A 9 -6.35 -6.45 -9.65
CA TYR A 9 -6.98 -7.67 -9.18
C TYR A 9 -5.93 -8.54 -8.51
N ILE A 10 -6.36 -9.28 -7.49
CA ILE A 10 -5.58 -10.22 -6.72
C ILE A 10 -6.32 -11.54 -6.77
N PHE A 11 -5.65 -12.57 -7.24
CA PHE A 11 -6.18 -13.93 -7.36
C PHE A 11 -5.58 -14.75 -6.23
N ASP A 12 -6.41 -15.24 -5.32
CA ASP A 12 -5.93 -16.05 -4.19
C ASP A 12 -5.81 -17.55 -4.56
N PRO A 13 -5.09 -18.37 -3.76
CA PRO A 13 -4.95 -19.80 -4.04
C PRO A 13 -6.25 -20.61 -3.94
N TYR A 14 -7.31 -20.06 -3.32
CA TYR A 14 -8.61 -20.72 -3.13
C TYR A 14 -9.60 -20.44 -4.27
N GLY A 15 -9.17 -19.67 -5.27
CA GLY A 15 -9.99 -19.35 -6.44
C GLY A 15 -10.81 -18.07 -6.28
N ASP A 16 -10.63 -17.30 -5.21
CA ASP A 16 -11.31 -16.03 -4.97
C ASP A 16 -10.52 -14.85 -5.58
N ILE A 17 -11.24 -13.77 -5.90
CA ILE A 17 -10.70 -12.54 -6.48
C ILE A 17 -10.96 -11.37 -5.53
N TYR A 18 -9.94 -10.55 -5.31
CA TYR A 18 -9.97 -9.31 -4.54
C TYR A 18 -9.38 -8.16 -5.35
N THR A 19 -9.59 -6.92 -4.94
CA THR A 19 -8.98 -5.74 -5.59
C THR A 19 -7.92 -5.05 -4.73
N CYS A 20 -7.94 -5.27 -3.41
CA CYS A 20 -7.04 -4.64 -2.45
C CYS A 20 -6.23 -5.69 -1.67
N TRP A 21 -4.96 -5.42 -1.40
CA TRP A 21 -4.10 -6.30 -0.60
C TRP A 21 -4.63 -6.48 0.82
N ASP A 22 -5.18 -5.43 1.42
CA ASP A 22 -5.74 -5.48 2.77
C ASP A 22 -7.08 -6.22 2.83
N ALA A 23 -7.74 -6.43 1.68
CA ALA A 23 -9.02 -7.13 1.58
C ALA A 23 -8.88 -8.66 1.37
N VAL A 24 -7.68 -9.16 1.08
CA VAL A 24 -7.47 -10.58 0.76
C VAL A 24 -7.86 -11.45 1.96
N GLY A 25 -8.76 -12.40 1.73
CA GLY A 25 -9.28 -13.30 2.77
C GLY A 25 -10.51 -12.76 3.52
N ILE A 26 -10.91 -11.50 3.30
CA ILE A 26 -12.13 -10.92 3.86
C ILE A 26 -13.29 -11.21 2.91
N GLN A 27 -14.14 -12.15 3.29
CA GLN A 27 -15.17 -12.67 2.38
C GLN A 27 -16.19 -11.60 1.94
N GLU A 28 -16.43 -10.59 2.79
CA GLU A 28 -17.31 -9.46 2.52
C GLU A 28 -16.77 -8.53 1.42
N GLU A 29 -15.45 -8.53 1.20
CA GLU A 29 -14.76 -7.70 0.20
C GLU A 29 -14.33 -8.49 -1.04
N LYS A 30 -14.67 -9.79 -1.11
CA LYS A 30 -14.46 -10.62 -2.29
C LYS A 30 -15.22 -10.04 -3.48
N VAL A 31 -14.52 -9.84 -4.60
CA VAL A 31 -15.10 -9.29 -5.84
C VAL A 31 -15.45 -10.35 -6.88
N GLY A 32 -15.10 -11.62 -6.64
CA GLY A 32 -15.43 -12.70 -7.56
C GLY A 32 -14.68 -13.99 -7.30
N ARG A 33 -14.76 -14.92 -8.26
CA ARG A 33 -13.97 -16.14 -8.34
C ARG A 33 -13.43 -16.35 -9.74
N PHE A 34 -12.30 -17.04 -9.86
CA PHE A 34 -11.71 -17.43 -11.15
C PHE A 34 -11.70 -18.93 -11.39
N VAL A 35 -12.01 -19.74 -10.38
CA VAL A 35 -12.13 -21.21 -10.46
C VAL A 35 -13.52 -21.64 -9.97
N PRO A 36 -14.23 -22.53 -10.69
CA PRO A 36 -13.86 -23.17 -11.97
C PRO A 36 -14.03 -22.25 -13.20
N LYS A 37 -14.68 -21.09 -13.02
CA LYS A 37 -14.93 -20.11 -14.07
C LYS A 37 -14.77 -18.70 -13.52
N LEU A 38 -14.27 -17.78 -14.35
CA LEU A 38 -14.23 -16.36 -14.04
C LEU A 38 -15.64 -15.78 -13.90
N GLN A 39 -15.95 -15.30 -12.70
CA GLN A 39 -17.21 -14.66 -12.34
C GLN A 39 -16.94 -13.54 -11.35
N LEU A 40 -17.34 -12.32 -11.71
CA LEU A 40 -17.32 -11.15 -10.83
C LEU A 40 -18.70 -10.98 -10.18
N ASN A 41 -18.74 -10.43 -8.97
CA ASN A 41 -19.98 -10.23 -8.21
C ASN A 41 -20.30 -8.73 -8.04
N GLU A 42 -21.38 -8.38 -7.35
CA GLU A 42 -21.78 -6.98 -7.16
C GLU A 42 -20.74 -6.15 -6.39
N MET A 43 -19.94 -6.79 -5.52
CA MET A 43 -18.88 -6.09 -4.78
C MET A 43 -17.80 -5.58 -5.72
N HIS A 44 -17.50 -6.30 -6.82
CA HIS A 44 -16.66 -5.79 -7.90
C HIS A 44 -17.12 -4.43 -8.39
N ASP A 45 -18.40 -4.32 -8.74
CA ASP A 45 -18.95 -3.10 -9.31
C ASP A 45 -18.90 -1.97 -8.29
N ARG A 46 -19.18 -2.25 -7.01
CA ARG A 46 -19.02 -1.25 -5.93
C ARG A 46 -17.59 -0.71 -5.84
N TRP A 47 -16.59 -1.58 -5.97
CA TRP A 47 -15.17 -1.16 -5.98
C TRP A 47 -14.82 -0.31 -7.20
N MET A 48 -15.33 -0.67 -8.39
CA MET A 48 -15.03 0.04 -9.65
C MET A 48 -15.79 1.37 -9.77
N TRP A 49 -17.00 1.46 -9.22
CA TRP A 49 -17.81 2.68 -9.24
C TRP A 49 -17.42 3.69 -8.17
N ARG A 50 -16.60 3.30 -7.19
CA ARG A 50 -16.09 4.24 -6.20
C ARG A 50 -15.17 5.25 -6.87
N THR A 51 -15.68 6.47 -7.02
CA THR A 51 -14.90 7.64 -7.42
C THR A 51 -15.03 8.73 -6.37
N VAL A 52 -14.12 9.71 -6.38
CA VAL A 52 -14.20 10.83 -5.43
C VAL A 52 -15.47 11.67 -5.61
N ALA A 53 -16.05 11.65 -6.82
CA ALA A 53 -17.31 12.33 -7.13
C ALA A 53 -18.52 11.68 -6.43
N MET A 54 -18.41 10.42 -6.01
CA MET A 54 -19.45 9.69 -5.27
C MET A 54 -19.33 9.87 -3.74
N ILE A 55 -18.36 10.66 -3.27
CA ILE A 55 -18.11 10.88 -1.85
C ILE A 55 -18.46 12.34 -1.53
N ASP A 56 -19.67 12.59 -1.04
CA ASP A 56 -20.20 13.95 -0.84
C ASP A 56 -19.25 14.87 -0.07
N ARG A 57 -18.66 14.37 1.03
CA ARG A 57 -17.71 15.13 1.85
C ARG A 57 -16.45 15.57 1.09
N CYS A 58 -16.09 14.86 0.02
CA CYS A 58 -14.89 15.15 -0.74
C CYS A 58 -15.09 16.22 -1.80
N MET A 59 -16.32 16.46 -2.27
CA MET A 59 -16.58 17.41 -3.38
C MET A 59 -16.11 18.83 -3.07
N ASP A 60 -16.25 19.27 -1.82
CA ASP A 60 -15.79 20.58 -1.35
C ASP A 60 -14.42 20.52 -0.62
N CYS A 61 -13.72 19.39 -0.70
CA CYS A 61 -12.46 19.20 0.02
C CYS A 61 -11.27 19.80 -0.75
N PRO A 62 -10.46 20.68 -0.12
CA PRO A 62 -9.29 21.28 -0.78
C PRO A 62 -8.20 20.26 -1.15
N TYR A 63 -8.28 19.04 -0.61
CA TYR A 63 -7.33 17.96 -0.87
C TYR A 63 -7.84 16.91 -1.86
N LEU A 64 -9.00 17.14 -2.52
CA LEU A 64 -9.66 16.19 -3.43
C LEU A 64 -8.69 15.58 -4.46
N PHE A 65 -7.94 16.42 -5.17
CA PHE A 65 -7.04 15.97 -6.25
C PHE A 65 -5.76 15.28 -5.76
N VAL A 66 -5.49 15.30 -4.46
CA VAL A 66 -4.30 14.65 -3.88
C VAL A 66 -4.69 13.36 -3.15
N CYS A 67 -5.67 13.44 -2.25
CA CYS A 67 -6.10 12.32 -1.41
C CYS A 67 -7.10 11.41 -2.13
N MET A 68 -7.92 11.96 -3.05
CA MET A 68 -8.87 11.22 -3.89
C MET A 68 -9.84 10.34 -3.10
N GLY A 69 -10.27 10.79 -1.92
CA GLY A 69 -11.23 10.08 -1.06
C GLY A 69 -10.62 9.16 0.00
N GLY A 70 -9.30 8.97 -0.03
CA GLY A 70 -8.59 8.12 0.93
C GLY A 70 -8.71 6.62 0.62
N CYS A 71 -8.35 5.78 1.59
CA CYS A 71 -8.34 4.32 1.41
C CYS A 71 -9.78 3.75 1.37
N PRO A 72 -10.20 3.07 0.29
CA PRO A 72 -11.52 2.44 0.20
C PRO A 72 -11.71 1.30 1.21
N HIS A 73 -10.69 0.45 1.40
CA HIS A 73 -10.75 -0.68 2.33
C HIS A 73 -11.02 -0.19 3.76
N TYR A 74 -10.22 0.75 4.28
CA TYR A 74 -10.46 1.32 5.61
C TYR A 74 -11.78 2.12 5.71
N ALA A 75 -12.27 2.69 4.62
CA ALA A 75 -13.60 3.32 4.61
C ALA A 75 -14.69 2.25 4.80
N PHE A 76 -14.58 1.14 4.07
CA PHE A 76 -15.50 0.01 4.15
C PHE A 76 -15.44 -0.68 5.52
N GLU A 77 -14.24 -0.99 6.02
CA GLU A 77 -14.04 -1.60 7.35
C GLU A 77 -14.72 -0.77 8.46
N ARG A 78 -14.62 0.56 8.40
CA ARG A 78 -15.18 1.44 9.44
C ARG A 78 -16.66 1.73 9.30
N THR A 79 -17.21 1.69 8.09
CA THR A 79 -18.56 2.22 7.81
C THR A 79 -19.49 1.26 7.08
N GLY A 80 -18.99 0.13 6.58
CA GLY A 80 -19.68 -0.78 5.67
C GLY A 80 -19.93 -0.21 4.27
N LYS A 81 -19.43 1.00 3.98
CA LYS A 81 -19.69 1.75 2.74
C LYS A 81 -18.39 2.10 2.06
N LEU A 82 -18.23 1.63 0.83
CA LEU A 82 -17.06 1.95 0.04
C LEU A 82 -17.03 3.45 -0.24
N GLU A 83 -18.16 4.05 -0.57
CA GLU A 83 -18.46 5.47 -0.84
C GLU A 83 -18.25 6.42 0.35
N SER A 84 -17.78 5.94 1.50
CA SER A 84 -17.35 6.81 2.61
C SER A 84 -15.94 7.38 2.39
N PRO A 85 -15.61 8.56 2.96
CA PRO A 85 -14.24 9.07 2.97
C PRO A 85 -13.41 8.40 4.08
N PHE A 86 -12.12 8.21 3.82
CA PHE A 86 -11.15 7.82 4.85
C PHE A 86 -9.97 8.79 4.89
N CYS A 87 -10.11 9.89 5.64
CA CYS A 87 -9.13 10.97 5.60
C CYS A 87 -7.84 10.69 6.38
N ASN A 88 -7.84 9.86 7.43
CA ASN A 88 -6.66 9.52 8.23
C ASN A 88 -5.72 10.71 8.58
N ASN A 89 -6.29 11.84 9.04
CA ASN A 89 -5.55 13.08 9.33
C ASN A 89 -4.70 13.63 8.15
N PHE A 90 -5.10 13.34 6.91
CA PHE A 90 -4.42 13.78 5.69
C PHE A 90 -4.20 15.30 5.62
N PRO A 91 -5.14 16.19 6.04
CA PRO A 91 -4.90 17.63 6.02
C PRO A 91 -3.63 18.07 6.75
N ALA A 92 -3.48 17.64 8.01
CA ALA A 92 -2.33 18.00 8.85
C ALA A 92 -1.03 17.41 8.29
N PHE A 93 -1.07 16.16 7.84
CA PHE A 93 0.08 15.51 7.21
C PHE A 93 0.50 16.24 5.93
N PHE A 94 -0.44 16.53 5.03
CA PHE A 94 -0.16 17.18 3.76
C PHE A 94 0.43 18.58 3.96
N GLU A 95 -0.15 19.39 4.86
CA GLU A 95 0.40 20.71 5.19
C GLU A 95 1.83 20.65 5.72
N HIS A 96 2.12 19.70 6.61
CA HIS A 96 3.46 19.48 7.12
C HIS A 96 4.43 19.11 5.99
N GLN A 97 4.05 18.17 5.13
CA GLN A 97 4.88 17.70 4.01
C GLN A 97 5.15 18.81 3.00
N VAL A 98 4.16 19.63 2.65
CA VAL A 98 4.34 20.78 1.75
C VAL A 98 5.29 21.81 2.35
N ARG A 99 5.15 22.13 3.64
CA ARG A 99 6.07 23.04 4.34
C ARG A 99 7.50 22.51 4.33
N MET A 100 7.69 21.22 4.59
CA MET A 100 9.00 20.58 4.58
C MET A 100 9.60 20.53 3.17
N ALA A 101 8.83 20.14 2.16
CA ALA A 101 9.26 20.14 0.77
C ALA A 101 9.70 21.53 0.30
N TYR A 102 8.94 22.58 0.65
CA TYR A 102 9.30 23.96 0.31
C TYR A 102 10.59 24.42 0.99
N ARG A 103 10.80 24.05 2.27
CA ARG A 103 12.07 24.33 2.98
C ARG A 103 13.25 23.65 2.30
N LEU A 104 13.12 22.37 1.96
CA LEU A 104 14.16 21.62 1.25
C LEU A 104 14.45 22.21 -0.13
N TYR A 105 13.41 22.61 -0.87
CA TYR A 105 13.55 23.31 -2.14
C TYR A 105 14.36 24.60 -1.98
N LYS A 106 14.03 25.46 -1.00
CA LYS A 106 14.80 26.69 -0.72
C LYS A 106 16.26 26.40 -0.40
N ILE A 107 16.54 25.43 0.48
CA ILE A 107 17.92 25.06 0.83
C ILE A 107 18.67 24.54 -0.39
N SER A 108 18.02 23.74 -1.25
CA SER A 108 18.62 23.24 -2.49
C SER A 108 18.95 24.36 -3.47
N LYS A 109 18.08 25.37 -3.59
CA LYS A 109 18.28 26.54 -4.46
C LYS A 109 19.37 27.47 -3.92
N SER A 110 19.39 27.73 -2.61
CA SER A 110 20.43 28.52 -1.96
C SER A 110 21.82 27.85 -2.06
N ARG A 111 21.88 26.51 -2.02
CA ARG A 111 23.14 25.76 -2.25
C ARG A 111 23.67 25.90 -3.67
N LYS A 112 22.80 25.98 -4.68
CA LYS A 112 23.24 26.22 -6.08
C LYS A 112 23.80 27.63 -6.32
N ILE A 113 23.55 28.58 -5.42
CA ILE A 113 24.11 29.94 -5.47
C ILE A 113 25.44 30.03 -4.70
N GLY A 114 25.81 29.01 -3.92
CA GLY A 114 27.00 29.03 -3.06
C GLY A 114 27.71 27.69 -2.89
N SER A 115 27.87 26.90 -3.95
CA SER A 115 28.63 25.64 -3.90
C SER A 115 29.81 25.66 -4.88
N ALA A 116 30.85 26.40 -4.49
CA ALA A 116 32.15 25.75 -4.36
C ALA A 116 32.29 25.39 -2.87
N GLU A 117 32.37 24.10 -2.60
CA GLU A 117 32.86 23.51 -1.35
C GLU A 117 31.98 23.66 -0.09
N ARG A 118 31.24 22.59 0.19
CA ARG A 118 31.30 21.81 1.45
C ARG A 118 30.19 20.77 1.44
N GLY A 119 30.59 19.50 1.46
CA GLY A 119 29.67 18.37 1.61
C GLY A 119 28.94 18.46 2.95
N LEU A 120 27.63 18.20 2.95
CA LEU A 120 26.93 17.93 4.21
C LEU A 120 25.76 16.97 4.03
N ALA A 121 25.75 16.00 4.95
CA ALA A 121 24.76 14.97 5.14
C ALA A 121 23.33 15.53 5.16
N LEU A 122 22.43 14.82 4.47
CA LEU A 122 20.99 15.04 4.59
C LEU A 122 20.59 14.87 6.07
N PRO A 123 19.76 15.76 6.63
CA PRO A 123 19.16 15.50 7.93
C PRO A 123 18.41 14.18 7.83
N ARG A 124 18.70 13.22 8.72
CA ARG A 124 17.90 11.99 8.83
C ARG A 124 16.46 12.44 9.02
N LEU A 125 15.64 12.24 7.99
CA LEU A 125 14.20 12.26 8.14
C LEU A 125 13.89 11.21 9.20
N SER A 126 13.53 11.64 10.41
CA SER A 126 12.90 10.72 11.35
C SER A 126 11.73 10.10 10.60
N PRO A 127 11.66 8.76 10.50
CA PRO A 127 10.60 8.14 9.74
C PRO A 127 9.29 8.54 10.41
N CYS A 128 8.47 9.31 9.70
CA CYS A 128 7.06 9.49 10.03
C CYS A 128 6.36 8.14 9.76
N LEU A 129 6.64 7.14 10.59
CA LEU A 129 5.79 5.98 10.73
C LEU A 129 4.58 6.45 11.52
N PRO A 130 3.35 6.42 10.96
CA PRO A 130 2.19 6.44 11.82
C PRO A 130 2.28 5.22 12.74
N SER A 131 1.90 5.39 14.00
CA SER A 131 1.77 4.34 15.00
C SER A 131 0.82 3.25 14.48
N ASP A 132 1.36 2.28 13.77
CA ASP A 132 0.68 1.05 13.40
C ASP A 132 0.55 0.19 14.67
N PRO A 133 -0.67 -0.01 15.21
CA PRO A 133 -0.87 -0.81 16.42
C PRO A 133 -0.53 -2.29 16.21
N ARG A 134 -0.32 -2.75 14.97
CA ARG A 134 -0.01 -4.15 14.65
C ARG A 134 1.47 -4.51 14.81
N ARG A 135 2.37 -3.52 14.95
CA ARG A 135 3.83 -3.75 15.07
C ARG A 135 4.30 -4.03 16.51
N GLY A 136 3.38 -4.39 17.41
CA GLY A 136 3.65 -4.68 18.82
C GLY A 136 3.68 -6.17 19.20
N ARG A 137 3.50 -7.10 18.25
CA ARG A 137 3.46 -8.55 18.54
C ARG A 137 4.52 -9.41 17.85
N GLU A 138 5.37 -8.83 17.01
CA GLU A 138 6.46 -9.57 16.34
C GLU A 138 7.84 -9.35 16.97
N ALA A 139 7.95 -8.48 17.97
CA ALA A 139 9.25 -8.04 18.52
C ALA A 139 9.81 -8.87 19.69
N GLU A 140 9.19 -9.98 20.11
CA GLU A 140 9.65 -10.76 21.28
C GLU A 140 9.98 -12.24 20.98
N ARG A 141 10.25 -12.60 19.72
CA ARG A 141 10.69 -13.98 19.43
C ARG A 141 11.81 -14.06 18.40
N GLU A 142 12.92 -13.38 18.68
CA GLU A 142 14.16 -13.64 17.96
C GLU A 142 15.37 -13.45 18.87
N GLU A 143 15.62 -14.42 19.76
CA GLU A 143 16.97 -14.64 20.31
C GLU A 143 17.14 -16.12 20.70
N LYS A 144 17.48 -16.94 19.70
CA LYS A 144 18.33 -18.16 19.80
C LYS A 144 18.24 -18.96 18.49
N GLY A 145 19.34 -18.97 17.73
CA GLY A 145 19.52 -19.85 16.59
C GLY A 145 20.79 -19.48 15.84
N ASP A 146 21.84 -20.27 16.04
CA ASP A 146 23.17 -20.10 15.47
C ASP A 146 23.16 -19.95 13.94
N VAL A 147 23.87 -18.94 13.43
CA VAL A 147 24.08 -18.72 11.99
C VAL A 147 25.14 -19.69 11.50
N ILE A 148 24.72 -20.79 10.86
CA ILE A 148 25.64 -21.64 10.08
C ILE A 148 25.66 -21.07 8.65
N ALA A 149 26.80 -20.51 8.26
CA ALA A 149 27.04 -20.06 6.89
C ALA A 149 27.12 -21.27 5.95
N ILE A 150 26.25 -21.31 4.95
CA ILE A 150 26.34 -22.29 3.85
C ILE A 150 26.76 -21.53 2.60
N GLU A 151 28.00 -21.74 2.17
CA GLU A 151 28.49 -21.28 0.87
C GLU A 151 27.79 -22.09 -0.26
N VAL A 152 27.23 -21.39 -1.23
CA VAL A 152 26.58 -22.01 -2.40
C VAL A 152 27.59 -22.08 -3.56
N PRO A 153 27.99 -23.28 -4.03
CA PRO A 153 28.90 -23.40 -5.16
C PRO A 153 28.17 -23.15 -6.48
N LYS A 154 28.85 -22.47 -7.41
CA LYS A 154 28.35 -22.12 -8.76
C LYS A 154 28.51 -23.30 -9.75
N LYS A 155 27.42 -23.57 -10.50
CA LYS A 155 27.28 -24.33 -11.76
C LYS A 155 27.52 -25.86 -11.74
N ALA A 156 26.49 -26.64 -12.12
CA ALA A 156 26.45 -27.45 -13.36
C ALA A 156 25.13 -28.25 -13.54
N LYS A 157 24.73 -28.39 -14.81
CA LYS A 157 23.74 -29.27 -15.46
C LYS A 157 23.32 -30.55 -14.70
N ARG A 158 22.01 -30.86 -14.64
CA ARG A 158 21.32 -31.89 -15.46
C ARG A 158 19.82 -31.95 -15.14
N MET A 159 19.05 -32.23 -16.18
CA MET A 159 17.60 -32.45 -16.20
C MET A 159 17.25 -33.81 -15.59
N HIS A 160 16.29 -33.87 -14.67
CA HIS A 160 15.57 -35.10 -14.31
C HIS A 160 14.10 -34.79 -14.04
N LEU A 161 13.23 -35.48 -14.78
CA LEU A 161 11.79 -35.62 -14.52
C LEU A 161 11.60 -36.28 -13.16
N ILE A 162 10.60 -35.80 -12.39
CA ILE A 162 10.10 -36.49 -11.21
C ILE A 162 8.59 -36.68 -11.42
N GLU A 163 8.19 -37.95 -11.41
CA GLU A 163 6.82 -38.44 -11.55
C GLU A 163 5.95 -38.06 -10.34
N VAL A 164 4.65 -37.86 -10.59
CA VAL A 164 3.63 -37.57 -9.60
C VAL A 164 2.94 -38.88 -9.20
N PRO A 165 2.83 -39.23 -7.90
CA PRO A 165 2.06 -40.41 -7.50
C PRO A 165 0.54 -40.15 -7.52
N ALA A 166 -0.19 -41.24 -7.77
CA ALA A 166 -1.63 -41.33 -8.07
C ALA A 166 -2.58 -40.82 -6.97
#